data_AF-A0A7X0SP37-F1
#
_entry.id   AF-A0A7X0SP37-F1
#
_cell.length_a   1.000
_cell.length_b   1.000
_cell.length_c   1.000
_cell.angle_alpha   90.00
_cell.angle_beta   90.00
_cell.angle_gamma   90.00
#
_symmetry.space_group_name_H-M   'P 1'
#
loop_
_entity.id
_entity.type
_entity.pdbx_description
1 polymer ?
#
loop_
_entity_poly.entity_id
_entity_poly.type
_entity_poly.pdbx_seq_one_letter_code
_entity_poly.pdbx_strand_id
1 'polypeptide(L)'
;MKTQIRLNLYERGIVEALEERFGYSAEEARQLTVQYIGVIRKLGGYDTRFDHAERLDLARKQGYTPEQWLEKIRLLDAEEAKDEGIPHLEGPYESVR
;
A
#
# COMPACT_ATOMS: atom_id res chain seq x y z
N MET A 1 -18.24 7.64 22.99
CA MET A 1 -18.14 8.68 21.93
C MET A 1 -17.64 7.98 20.67
N LYS A 2 -18.43 7.89 19.59
CA LYS A 2 -17.94 7.35 18.31
C LYS A 2 -17.14 8.46 17.63
N THR A 3 -15.82 8.40 17.72
CA THR A 3 -14.94 9.30 16.97
C THR A 3 -15.17 9.04 15.49
N GLN A 4 -15.98 9.88 14.85
CA GLN A 4 -16.20 9.79 13.41
C GLN A 4 -14.93 10.26 12.72
N ILE A 5 -14.08 9.31 12.35
CA ILE A 5 -12.87 9.57 11.58
C ILE A 5 -13.33 10.08 10.20
N ARG A 6 -13.03 11.35 9.92
CA ARG A 6 -13.34 12.00 8.64
C ARG A 6 -12.24 11.67 7.64
N LEU A 7 -12.59 10.90 6.62
CA LEU A 7 -11.69 10.56 5.53
C LEU A 7 -11.48 11.77 4.60
N ASN A 8 -10.22 12.07 4.30
CA ASN A 8 -9.81 13.06 3.29
C ASN A 8 -10.05 12.52 1.86
N LEU A 9 -9.79 13.34 0.84
CA LEU A 9 -10.04 12.97 -0.55
C LEU A 9 -9.22 11.74 -1.00
N TYR A 10 -7.98 11.63 -0.54
CA TYR A 10 -7.09 10.51 -0.84
C TYR A 10 -7.58 9.22 -0.19
N GLU A 11 -7.89 9.27 1.10
CA GLU A 11 -8.42 8.14 1.88
C GLU A 11 -9.77 7.66 1.34
N ARG A 12 -10.62 8.57 0.83
CA ARG A 12 -11.84 8.20 0.11
C ARG A 12 -11.55 7.48 -1.20
N GLY A 13 -10.53 7.92 -1.93
CA GLY A 13 -10.11 7.24 -3.15
C GLY A 13 -9.55 5.83 -2.90
N ILE A 14 -9.04 5.52 -1.70
CA ILE A 14 -8.67 4.16 -1.29
C ILE A 14 -9.93 3.31 -1.07
N VAL A 15 -10.96 3.89 -0.43
CA VAL A 15 -12.26 3.22 -0.24
C VAL A 15 -12.88 2.89 -1.60
N GLU A 16 -12.91 3.85 -2.53
CA GLU A 16 -13.40 3.62 -3.91
C GLU A 16 -12.63 2.50 -4.62
N ALA A 17 -11.29 2.49 -4.50
CA ALA A 17 -10.47 1.43 -5.09
C ALA A 17 -10.76 0.04 -4.48
N LEU A 18 -11.01 -0.05 -3.17
CA LEU A 18 -11.41 -1.28 -2.50
C LEU A 18 -12.78 -1.78 -2.99
N GLU A 19 -13.72 -0.88 -3.22
CA GLU A 19 -15.04 -1.22 -3.77
C GLU A 19 -14.92 -1.72 -5.22
N GLU A 20 -14.26 -0.94 -6.08
CA GLU A 20 -14.20 -1.22 -7.53
C GLU A 20 -13.34 -2.43 -7.89
N ARG A 21 -12.18 -2.61 -7.22
CA ARG A 21 -11.18 -3.61 -7.62
C ARG A 21 -11.24 -4.89 -6.80
N PHE A 22 -11.69 -4.80 -5.55
CA PHE A 22 -11.66 -5.92 -4.62
C PHE A 22 -13.06 -6.35 -4.15
N GLY A 23 -14.11 -5.64 -4.58
CA GLY A 23 -15.51 -6.03 -4.36
C GLY A 23 -15.97 -5.89 -2.91
N TYR A 24 -15.27 -5.07 -2.11
CA TYR A 24 -15.72 -4.77 -0.75
C TYR A 24 -17.00 -3.93 -0.78
N SER A 25 -17.86 -4.10 0.22
CA SER A 25 -18.95 -3.15 0.44
C SER A 25 -18.40 -1.81 0.92
N ALA A 26 -19.12 -0.71 0.64
CA ALA A 26 -18.76 0.63 1.10
C ALA A 26 -18.47 0.70 2.61
N GLU A 27 -19.24 -0.05 3.42
CA GLU A 27 -19.05 -0.10 4.86
C GLU A 27 -17.76 -0.85 5.24
N GLU A 28 -17.50 -2.01 4.65
CA GLU A 28 -16.28 -2.79 4.91
C GLU A 28 -15.02 -2.07 4.43
N ALA A 29 -15.05 -1.50 3.22
CA ALA A 29 -13.95 -0.72 2.67
C ALA A 29 -13.61 0.47 3.56
N ARG A 30 -14.64 1.17 4.06
CA ARG A 30 -14.47 2.27 5.01
C ARG A 30 -13.90 1.79 6.35
N GLN A 31 -14.42 0.70 6.90
CA GLN A 31 -13.92 0.14 8.16
C GLN A 31 -12.45 -0.27 8.03
N LEU A 32 -12.09 -0.93 6.94
CA LEU A 32 -10.72 -1.36 6.66
C LEU A 32 -9.79 -0.16 6.53
N THR A 33 -10.18 0.85 5.75
CA THR A 33 -9.40 2.08 5.59
C THR A 33 -9.21 2.82 6.92
N VAL A 34 -10.25 2.89 7.76
CA VAL A 34 -10.16 3.52 9.10
C VAL A 34 -9.28 2.72 10.04
N GLN A 35 -9.39 1.39 10.04
CA GLN A 35 -8.58 0.51 10.88
C GLN A 35 -7.09 0.66 10.56
N TYR A 36 -6.75 0.85 9.29
CA TYR A 36 -5.38 0.99 8.82
C TYR A 36 -4.95 2.43 8.56
N ILE A 37 -5.73 3.43 9.00
CA ILE A 37 -5.45 4.84 8.68
C ILE A 37 -4.10 5.32 9.22
N GLY A 38 -3.66 4.77 10.35
CA GLY A 38 -2.33 5.03 10.89
C GLY A 38 -1.20 4.49 10.01
N VAL A 39 -1.46 3.40 9.28
CA VAL A 39 -0.53 2.82 8.30
C VAL A 39 -0.46 3.71 7.05
N ILE A 40 -1.62 4.03 6.48
CA ILE A 40 -1.75 4.86 5.27
C ILE A 40 -1.03 6.20 5.46
N ARG A 41 -1.24 6.84 6.62
CA ARG A 41 -0.61 8.13 6.94
C ARG A 41 0.90 8.04 7.19
N LYS A 42 1.40 6.87 7.59
CA LYS A 42 2.84 6.64 7.81
C LYS A 42 3.59 6.34 6.51
N LEU A 43 2.96 5.62 5.59
CA LEU A 43 3.55 5.34 4.27
C LEU A 43 3.63 6.61 3.42
N GLY A 44 2.65 7.52 3.57
CA GLY A 44 2.68 8.80 2.87
C GLY A 44 2.46 8.64 1.36
N GLY A 45 2.47 9.77 0.65
CA GLY A 45 1.98 9.89 -0.73
C GLY A 45 2.85 9.31 -1.85
N TYR A 46 3.82 8.44 -1.53
CA TYR A 46 4.59 7.74 -2.57
C TYR A 46 3.75 6.67 -3.28
N ASP A 47 2.79 6.09 -2.55
CA ASP A 47 1.88 5.08 -3.08
C ASP A 47 0.64 5.68 -3.73
N THR A 48 0.17 5.03 -4.79
CA THR A 48 -1.14 5.37 -5.35
C THR A 48 -2.26 4.82 -4.45
N ARG A 49 -3.46 5.34 -4.65
CA ARG A 49 -4.67 4.84 -3.98
C ARG A 49 -4.88 3.33 -4.21
N PHE A 50 -4.46 2.82 -5.37
CA PHE A 50 -4.56 1.41 -5.72
C PHE A 50 -3.56 0.56 -4.97
N ASP A 51 -2.30 1.00 -4.87
CA ASP A 51 -1.26 0.27 -4.13
C ASP A 51 -1.65 0.12 -2.66
N HIS A 52 -2.21 1.18 -2.07
CA HIS A 52 -2.78 1.10 -0.73
C HIS A 52 -3.97 0.14 -0.63
N ALA A 53 -4.91 0.16 -1.58
CA ALA A 53 -6.05 -0.77 -1.57
C ALA A 53 -5.59 -2.23 -1.67
N GLU A 54 -4.61 -2.54 -2.52
CA GLU A 54 -4.03 -3.88 -2.66
C GLU A 54 -3.34 -4.33 -1.37
N ARG A 55 -2.52 -3.45 -0.78
CA ARG A 55 -1.85 -3.75 0.50
C ARG A 55 -2.85 -4.01 1.63
N LEU A 56 -3.96 -3.27 1.69
CA LEU A 56 -5.01 -3.48 2.67
C LEU A 56 -5.75 -4.81 2.45
N ASP A 57 -6.05 -5.16 1.20
CA ASP A 57 -6.66 -6.45 0.86
C ASP A 57 -5.73 -7.62 1.27
N LEU A 58 -4.43 -7.50 0.97
CA LEU A 58 -3.45 -8.50 1.34
C LEU A 58 -3.33 -8.66 2.87
N ALA A 59 -3.28 -7.54 3.60
CA ALA A 59 -3.23 -7.52 5.06
C ALA A 59 -4.44 -8.24 5.67
N ARG A 60 -5.64 -7.96 5.12
CA ARG A 60 -6.88 -8.59 5.56
C ARG A 60 -6.91 -10.09 5.26
N LYS A 61 -6.49 -10.52 4.06
CA LYS A 61 -6.41 -11.94 3.68
C LYS A 61 -5.43 -12.73 4.52
N GLN A 62 -4.33 -12.10 4.95
CA GLN A 62 -3.34 -12.73 5.83
C GLN A 62 -3.68 -12.59 7.33
N GLY A 63 -4.78 -11.91 7.68
CA GLY A 63 -5.20 -11.74 9.07
C GLY A 63 -4.26 -10.87 9.90
N TYR A 64 -3.47 -10.00 9.26
CA TYR A 64 -2.58 -9.11 9.97
C TYR A 64 -3.36 -8.02 10.71
N THR A 65 -2.83 -7.61 11.85
CA THR A 65 -3.25 -6.39 12.54
C THR A 65 -2.53 -5.17 11.92
N PRO A 66 -3.08 -3.94 12.05
CA PRO A 66 -2.40 -2.74 11.59
C PRO A 66 -0.97 -2.57 12.12
N GLU A 67 -0.72 -2.98 13.37
CA GLU A 67 0.60 -2.93 14.00
C GLU A 67 1.57 -3.91 13.33
N GLN A 68 1.13 -5.16 13.10
CA GLN A 68 1.93 -6.17 12.40
C GLN A 68 2.18 -5.79 10.94
N TRP A 69 1.19 -5.16 10.30
CA TRP A 69 1.30 -4.71 8.93
C TRP A 69 2.33 -3.57 8.80
N LEU A 70 2.33 -2.61 9.74
CA LEU A 70 3.36 -1.57 9.81
C LEU A 70 4.78 -2.14 9.94
N GLU A 71 4.95 -3.17 10.77
CA GLU A 71 6.23 -3.82 10.94
C GLU A 71 6.66 -4.55 9.66
N LYS A 72 5.73 -5.27 9.02
CA LYS A 72 5.99 -5.96 7.75
C LYS A 72 6.32 -4.99 6.61
N ILE A 73 5.58 -3.90 6.46
CA ILE A 73 5.87 -2.93 5.41
C ILE A 73 7.25 -2.30 5.64
N ARG A 74 7.61 -1.96 6.88
CA ARG A 74 8.96 -1.47 7.20
C ARG A 74 10.05 -2.47 6.78
N LEU A 75 9.79 -3.77 6.96
CA LEU A 75 10.71 -4.83 6.54
C LEU A 75 10.77 -4.96 5.02
N LEU A 76 9.63 -4.93 4.33
CA LEU A 76 9.54 -4.98 2.87
C LEU A 76 10.22 -3.76 2.23
N ASP A 77 9.99 -2.54 2.71
CA ASP A 77 10.70 -1.33 2.25
C ASP A 77 12.21 -1.45 2.47
N ALA A 78 12.64 -2.04 3.60
CA ALA A 78 14.05 -2.25 3.88
C ALA A 78 14.69 -3.37 3.04
N GLU A 79 13.88 -4.31 2.52
CA GLU A 79 14.31 -5.33 1.56
C GLU A 79 14.28 -4.81 0.12
N GLU A 80 13.30 -3.98 -0.24
CA GLU A 80 13.18 -3.35 -1.57
C GLU A 80 14.26 -2.26 -1.75
N ALA A 81 14.63 -1.54 -0.69
CA ALA A 81 15.81 -0.68 -0.66
C ALA A 81 17.14 -1.45 -0.76
N LYS A 82 17.14 -2.78 -0.59
CA LYS A 82 18.30 -3.64 -0.87
C LYS A 82 18.29 -4.22 -2.29
N ASP A 83 17.20 -4.03 -3.04
CA ASP A 83 17.13 -4.33 -4.46
C ASP A 83 17.73 -3.19 -5.32
N GLU A 84 18.56 -2.33 -4.70
CA GLU A 84 19.56 -1.54 -5.42
C GLU A 84 20.69 -2.46 -5.91
N GLY A 85 20.45 -3.04 -7.08
CA GLY A 85 21.52 -3.55 -7.91
C GLY A 85 21.00 -4.45 -9.00
N ILE A 86 20.34 -3.90 -10.03
CA ILE A 86 20.45 -4.49 -11.37
C ILE A 86 21.97 -4.55 -11.64
N PRO A 87 22.60 -5.73 -11.72
CA PRO A 87 23.98 -5.80 -12.15
C PRO A 87 23.97 -5.44 -13.64
N HIS A 88 24.26 -4.18 -13.93
CA HIS A 88 25.14 -3.79 -15.02
C HIS A 88 24.87 -4.54 -16.34
N LEU A 89 23.92 -4.04 -17.14
CA LEU A 89 23.92 -4.29 -18.58
C LEU A 89 25.08 -3.50 -19.22
N GLU A 90 26.33 -3.84 -18.91
CA GLU A 90 27.44 -3.60 -19.84
C GLU A 90 27.51 -4.78 -20.80
N GLY A 91 26.56 -4.77 -21.75
CA GLY A 91 26.86 -5.35 -23.05
C GLY A 91 27.88 -4.42 -23.73
N PRO A 92 28.99 -4.93 -24.28
CA PRO A 92 29.87 -4.09 -25.07
C PRO A 92 29.06 -3.58 -26.26
N TYR A 93 28.80 -2.28 -26.32
CA TYR A 93 28.44 -1.62 -27.56
C TYR A 93 29.67 -1.70 -28.46
N GLU A 94 29.81 -2.84 -29.12
CA GLU A 94 30.73 -3.04 -30.23
C GLU A 94 30.32 -2.01 -31.30
N SER A 95 31.13 -0.96 -31.41
CA SER A 95 31.01 0.04 -32.44
C SER A 95 31.30 -0.64 -33.77
N VAL A 96 30.25 -1.09 -34.47
CA VAL A 96 30.38 -1.60 -35.82
C VAL A 96 30.57 -0.39 -36.74
N ARG A 97 31.81 -0.24 -37.23
CA ARG A 97 32.17 0.65 -38.34
C ARG A 97 31.65 0.12 -39.67
#